data_AF-A0A661WBT5-F1
#
_entry.id   AF-A0A661WBT5-F1
#
_cell.length_a   1.000
_cell.length_b   1.000
_cell.length_c   1.000
_cell.angle_alpha   90.00
_cell.angle_beta   90.00
_cell.angle_gamma   90.00
#
_symmetry.space_group_name_H-M   'P 1'
#
loop_
_entity.id
_entity.type
_entity.pdbx_description
1 polymer ?
#
loop_
_entity_poly.entity_id
_entity_poly.type
_entity_poly.pdbx_seq_one_letter_code
_entity_poly.pdbx_strand_id
1 'polypeptide(L)'
;MILPEVIDYQYDWSIDGIVEVISGPQHFLANPWSPDGNYLIFRNYSSLILHDVVNDTNIEIEAFPPTSLSQIPIYWIADGDNYLESINNLTNSAESSIYVSDNVYQATQQSSIEALPSHIDITSAEYSITEDQIEVEIKLRDLPTSLLTNRAGVCDNCWEYLWGVFIDNDNNENTGGVEGLDVPVGWEYALIITINHKAGQSQSKQSISEIALAQRWECHSATSWITENNQLDLSLNPTDDSISISGTIPNLSKDARIVIYTFDYNPSGDIQVDLYSE
;
A
#
# COMPACT_ATOMS: atom_id res chain seq x y z
N MET A 1 29.43 -28.54 -21.42
CA MET A 1 29.24 -27.39 -20.51
C MET A 1 27.84 -26.88 -20.80
N ILE A 2 26.88 -27.30 -19.99
CA ILE A 2 25.45 -27.05 -20.17
C ILE A 2 25.08 -26.08 -19.04
N LEU A 3 24.56 -24.91 -19.40
CA LEU A 3 24.11 -23.88 -18.46
C LEU A 3 22.82 -24.36 -17.77
N PRO A 4 22.61 -24.06 -16.47
CA PRO A 4 21.36 -24.41 -15.81
C PRO A 4 20.20 -23.48 -16.24
N GLU A 5 19.01 -24.07 -16.20
CA GLU A 5 17.70 -23.51 -16.52
C GLU A 5 17.38 -22.22 -15.75
N VAL A 6 16.71 -21.30 -16.44
CA VAL A 6 15.97 -20.19 -15.85
C VAL A 6 14.74 -20.78 -15.16
N ILE A 7 14.64 -20.61 -13.84
CA ILE A 7 13.45 -20.97 -13.08
C ILE A 7 12.51 -19.76 -13.13
N ASP A 8 11.38 -19.96 -13.78
CA ASP A 8 10.26 -19.02 -13.82
C ASP A 8 9.40 -19.25 -12.57
N TYR A 9 9.20 -18.23 -11.74
CA TYR A 9 8.35 -18.33 -10.55
C TYR A 9 6.97 -17.74 -10.86
N GLN A 10 5.98 -18.61 -11.09
CA GLN A 10 4.57 -18.23 -11.03
C GLN A 10 4.06 -18.45 -9.60
N TYR A 11 3.62 -17.36 -8.96
CA TYR A 11 2.86 -17.44 -7.72
C TYR A 11 1.36 -17.31 -8.05
N ASP A 12 0.60 -18.38 -7.80
CA ASP A 12 -0.86 -18.38 -7.85
C ASP A 12 -1.37 -18.35 -6.41
N TRP A 13 -1.97 -17.22 -6.00
CA TRP A 13 -2.62 -17.05 -4.71
C TRP A 13 -4.14 -17.11 -4.88
N SER A 14 -4.68 -18.29 -5.20
CA SER A 14 -6.12 -18.54 -5.08
C SER A 14 -6.43 -19.09 -3.69
N ILE A 15 -7.00 -18.25 -2.82
CA ILE A 15 -7.68 -18.71 -1.60
C ILE A 15 -9.14 -18.97 -1.98
N ASP A 16 -9.55 -20.25 -1.98
CA ASP A 16 -10.93 -20.66 -2.20
C ASP A 16 -11.89 -19.95 -1.22
N GLY A 17 -12.90 -19.26 -1.75
CA GLY A 17 -14.05 -18.79 -0.97
C GLY A 17 -14.07 -17.31 -0.57
N ILE A 18 -13.09 -16.50 -0.98
CA ILE A 18 -13.15 -15.04 -0.81
C ILE A 18 -13.94 -14.43 -1.98
N VAL A 19 -14.94 -13.60 -1.67
CA VAL A 19 -15.70 -12.84 -2.67
C VAL A 19 -15.26 -11.39 -2.59
N GLU A 20 -14.83 -10.85 -3.72
CA GLU A 20 -14.61 -9.42 -3.87
C GLU A 20 -15.96 -8.71 -3.97
N VAL A 21 -16.21 -7.75 -3.07
CA VAL A 21 -17.39 -6.90 -3.11
C VAL A 21 -16.94 -5.49 -3.45
N ILE A 22 -17.44 -4.97 -4.57
CA ILE A 22 -17.16 -3.62 -5.04
C ILE A 22 -18.33 -2.71 -4.67
N SER A 23 -18.06 -1.66 -3.89
CA SER A 23 -19.06 -0.64 -3.54
C SER A 23 -18.46 0.74 -3.77
N GLY A 24 -18.78 1.35 -4.91
CA GLY A 24 -18.17 2.61 -5.33
C GLY A 24 -16.68 2.43 -5.66
N PRO A 25 -15.79 3.38 -5.28
CA PRO A 25 -14.36 3.29 -5.55
C PRO A 25 -13.60 2.35 -4.61
N GLN A 26 -14.29 1.62 -3.73
CA GLN A 26 -13.67 0.79 -2.70
C GLN A 26 -13.84 -0.69 -2.99
N HIS A 27 -12.75 -1.43 -2.81
CA HIS A 27 -12.68 -2.88 -2.93
C HIS A 27 -12.67 -3.51 -1.54
N PHE A 28 -13.52 -4.51 -1.32
CA PHE A 28 -13.59 -5.24 -0.07
C PHE A 28 -13.38 -6.74 -0.32
N LEU A 29 -12.53 -7.37 0.51
CA LEU A 29 -12.43 -8.82 0.57
C LEU A 29 -13.41 -9.34 1.62
N ALA A 30 -14.48 -10.00 1.19
CA ALA A 30 -15.46 -10.61 2.08
C ALA A 30 -15.21 -12.12 2.17
N ASN A 31 -15.19 -12.65 3.40
CA ASN A 31 -15.27 -14.09 3.66
C ASN A 31 -16.69 -14.44 4.13
N PRO A 32 -17.52 -15.14 3.34
CA PRO A 32 -18.93 -15.32 3.60
C PRO A 32 -19.26 -16.44 4.62
N TRP A 33 -18.38 -16.73 5.58
CA TRP A 33 -18.59 -17.80 6.55
C TRP A 33 -18.85 -17.27 7.95
N SER A 34 -20.05 -16.72 8.17
CA SER A 34 -20.74 -17.00 9.43
C SER A 34 -21.67 -18.21 9.17
N PRO A 35 -21.73 -19.23 10.05
CA PRO A 35 -22.57 -20.42 9.83
C PRO A 35 -24.06 -20.13 9.60
N ASP A 36 -24.50 -18.93 9.96
CA ASP A 36 -25.85 -18.39 9.86
C ASP A 36 -26.04 -17.34 8.75
N GLY A 37 -24.98 -16.88 8.08
CA GLY A 37 -25.03 -15.88 7.00
C GLY A 37 -25.30 -14.44 7.45
N ASN A 38 -25.19 -14.15 8.75
CA ASN A 38 -25.60 -12.89 9.35
C ASN A 38 -24.50 -11.82 9.40
N TYR A 39 -23.24 -12.16 9.09
CA TYR A 39 -22.13 -11.23 9.20
C TYR A 39 -21.29 -11.14 7.93
N LEU A 40 -20.90 -9.92 7.56
CA LEU A 40 -19.86 -9.64 6.59
C LEU A 40 -18.64 -9.08 7.32
N ILE A 41 -17.47 -9.65 7.02
CA ILE A 41 -16.20 -9.18 7.55
C ILE A 41 -15.55 -8.30 6.50
N PHE A 42 -15.31 -7.05 6.86
CA PHE A 42 -14.53 -6.11 6.07
C PHE A 42 -13.21 -5.87 6.78
N ARG A 43 -12.11 -6.06 6.05
CA ARG A 43 -10.77 -5.75 6.55
C ARG A 43 -10.24 -4.52 5.83
N ASN A 44 -9.87 -3.52 6.60
CA ASN A 44 -8.99 -2.44 6.16
C ASN A 44 -7.67 -2.57 6.93
N TYR A 45 -6.59 -1.94 6.46
CA TYR A 45 -5.25 -2.00 7.05
C TYR A 45 -5.22 -1.61 8.54
N SER A 46 -6.16 -0.78 9.01
CA SER A 46 -6.22 -0.28 10.39
C SER A 46 -7.43 -0.75 11.22
N SER A 47 -8.40 -1.45 10.63
CA SER A 47 -9.61 -1.85 11.35
C SER A 47 -10.28 -3.11 10.79
N LEU A 48 -11.00 -3.80 11.68
CA LEU A 48 -11.90 -4.89 11.35
C LEU A 48 -13.34 -4.40 11.56
N ILE A 49 -14.12 -4.30 10.49
CA ILE A 49 -15.53 -3.96 10.58
C ILE A 49 -16.33 -5.25 10.41
N LEU A 50 -17.11 -5.60 11.43
CA LEU A 50 -18.15 -6.62 11.31
C LEU A 50 -19.47 -5.91 11.04
N HIS A 51 -20.06 -6.17 9.88
CA HIS A 51 -21.41 -5.72 9.58
C HIS A 51 -22.40 -6.83 9.92
N ASP A 52 -23.30 -6.55 10.84
CA ASP A 52 -24.45 -7.42 11.13
C ASP A 52 -25.55 -7.13 10.11
N VAL A 53 -25.74 -8.07 9.19
CA VAL A 53 -26.68 -8.00 8.07
C VAL A 53 -28.13 -8.07 8.57
N VAL A 54 -28.40 -8.71 9.70
CA VAL A 54 -29.75 -8.90 10.23
C VAL A 54 -30.26 -7.62 10.87
N ASN A 55 -29.38 -6.94 11.60
CA ASN A 55 -29.75 -5.74 12.34
C ASN A 55 -29.39 -4.43 11.61
N ASP A 56 -28.70 -4.52 10.47
CA ASP A 56 -28.18 -3.37 9.71
C ASP A 56 -27.33 -2.45 10.59
N THR A 57 -26.44 -3.06 11.37
CA THR A 57 -25.57 -2.36 12.32
C THR A 57 -24.10 -2.70 12.09
N ASN A 58 -23.25 -1.68 12.15
CA ASN A 58 -21.80 -1.86 12.13
C ASN A 58 -21.28 -2.05 13.56
N ILE A 59 -20.55 -3.14 13.77
CA ILE A 59 -19.75 -3.37 14.96
C ILE A 59 -18.30 -3.08 14.59
N GLU A 60 -17.81 -1.94 15.07
CA GLU A 60 -16.41 -1.58 14.93
C GLU A 60 -15.62 -2.27 16.04
N ILE A 61 -14.69 -3.14 15.65
CA ILE A 61 -13.72 -3.72 16.57
C ILE A 61 -12.41 -2.97 16.36
N GLU A 62 -12.03 -2.15 17.34
CA GLU A 62 -10.66 -1.61 17.41
C GLU A 62 -9.68 -2.79 17.54
N ALA A 63 -9.04 -3.14 16.43
CA ALA A 63 -7.96 -4.10 16.43
C ALA A 63 -6.69 -3.38 16.89
N PHE A 64 -6.17 -3.76 18.06
CA PHE A 64 -4.82 -3.35 18.44
C PHE A 64 -3.82 -3.99 17.44
N PRO A 65 -2.81 -3.24 16.95
CA PRO A 65 -1.82 -3.81 16.06
C PRO A 65 -1.10 -4.96 16.78
N PRO A 66 -0.98 -6.15 16.17
CA PRO A 66 -0.30 -7.27 16.79
C PRO A 66 1.19 -6.94 16.95
N THR A 67 1.74 -7.12 18.15
CA THR A 67 3.18 -6.90 18.41
C THR A 67 4.09 -7.92 17.70
N SER A 68 3.52 -8.96 17.09
CA SER A 68 4.20 -9.91 16.19
C SER A 68 3.21 -10.72 15.34
N LEU A 69 3.61 -11.12 14.13
CA LEU A 69 2.82 -11.97 13.20
C LEU A 69 2.44 -13.36 13.76
N SER A 70 3.04 -13.79 14.86
CA SER A 70 2.70 -15.02 15.58
C SER A 70 1.50 -14.88 16.54
N GLN A 71 0.91 -13.69 16.64
CA GLN A 71 -0.25 -13.40 17.47
C GLN A 71 -1.35 -12.76 16.61
N ILE A 72 -1.98 -13.57 15.75
CA ILE A 72 -3.29 -13.21 15.22
C ILE A 72 -4.31 -13.63 16.30
N PRO A 73 -4.94 -12.70 17.04
CA PRO A 73 -6.05 -13.08 17.90
C PRO A 73 -7.17 -13.61 17.00
N ILE A 74 -7.40 -14.93 17.05
CA ILE A 74 -8.63 -15.53 16.53
C ILE A 74 -9.70 -15.21 17.58
N TYR A 75 -10.53 -14.22 17.30
CA TYR A 75 -11.71 -13.93 18.12
C TYR A 75 -12.75 -15.01 17.85
N TRP A 76 -12.96 -15.90 18.82
CA TRP A 76 -14.11 -16.80 18.82
C TRP A 76 -15.29 -16.03 19.43
N ILE A 77 -16.30 -15.71 18.62
CA ILE A 77 -17.62 -15.37 19.17
C ILE A 77 -18.28 -16.70 19.52
N ALA A 78 -18.32 -17.02 20.80
CA ALA A 78 -19.05 -18.20 21.27
C ALA A 78 -20.55 -17.91 21.17
N ASP A 79 -21.21 -18.55 20.20
CA ASP A 79 -22.67 -18.64 20.19
C ASP A 79 -23.08 -19.58 21.33
N GLY A 80 -23.76 -19.01 22.31
CA GLY A 80 -24.07 -19.65 23.58
C GLY A 80 -25.39 -19.11 24.11
N ASP A 81 -26.45 -19.85 23.80
CA ASP A 81 -27.77 -19.69 24.38
C ASP A 81 -27.71 -19.39 25.88
N ASN A 82 -28.46 -18.36 26.27
CA ASN A 82 -28.73 -17.84 27.63
C ASN A 82 -27.79 -16.73 28.14
N TYR A 83 -28.10 -15.47 27.79
CA TYR A 83 -28.43 -14.42 28.77
C TYR A 83 -28.88 -13.12 28.05
N LEU A 84 -30.17 -13.04 27.68
CA LEU A 84 -30.84 -11.78 27.33
C LEU A 84 -32.26 -11.74 27.92
N GLU A 85 -32.37 -11.91 29.24
CA GLU A 85 -33.49 -11.31 29.97
C GLU A 85 -33.06 -9.90 30.41
N SER A 86 -33.18 -8.93 29.51
CA SER A 86 -33.57 -7.53 29.81
C SER A 86 -33.42 -6.57 28.62
N ILE A 87 -33.91 -6.95 27.43
CA ILE A 87 -34.36 -5.97 26.42
C ILE A 87 -35.73 -6.39 25.90
N ASN A 88 -36.68 -6.51 26.82
CA ASN A 88 -38.10 -6.62 26.49
C ASN A 88 -38.84 -5.64 27.39
N ASN A 89 -38.82 -4.35 27.04
CA ASN A 89 -39.85 -3.37 27.43
C ASN A 89 -39.66 -1.99 26.76
N LEU A 90 -39.56 -1.96 25.43
CA LEU A 90 -39.84 -0.75 24.65
C LEU A 90 -40.64 -1.11 23.40
N THR A 91 -41.91 -1.46 23.60
CA THR A 91 -42.92 -1.31 22.57
C THR A 91 -43.90 -0.21 23.00
N ASN A 92 -44.20 0.66 22.04
CA ASN A 92 -45.25 1.69 22.02
C ASN A 92 -44.89 3.08 22.53
N SER A 93 -44.19 3.86 21.69
CA SER A 93 -44.71 5.16 21.26
C SER A 93 -44.02 5.61 19.98
N ALA A 94 -44.82 6.13 19.07
CA ALA A 94 -44.41 6.70 17.80
C ALA A 94 -43.31 7.78 17.94
N GLU A 95 -42.54 7.92 16.88
CA GLU A 95 -41.62 9.03 16.60
C GLU A 95 -40.47 9.23 17.60
N SER A 96 -39.48 8.35 17.51
CA SER A 96 -38.10 8.68 17.89
C SER A 96 -37.25 8.73 16.61
N SER A 97 -37.11 9.93 16.07
CA SER A 97 -36.04 10.26 15.13
C SER A 97 -34.72 10.08 15.88
N ILE A 98 -33.98 9.04 15.51
CA ILE A 98 -32.60 8.89 15.93
C ILE A 98 -31.83 9.99 15.21
N TYR A 99 -31.49 11.05 15.94
CA TYR A 99 -30.36 11.89 15.57
C TYR A 99 -29.12 11.03 15.78
N VAL A 100 -28.66 10.38 14.70
CA VAL A 100 -27.24 10.06 14.60
C VAL A 100 -26.57 11.42 14.60
N SER A 101 -26.02 11.83 15.73
CA SER A 101 -25.25 13.07 15.78
C SER A 101 -24.05 12.88 14.85
N ASP A 102 -23.99 13.68 13.79
CA ASP A 102 -22.84 13.84 12.88
C ASP A 102 -21.53 14.29 13.58
N ASN A 103 -21.46 14.21 14.92
CA ASN A 103 -20.41 14.77 15.76
C ASN A 103 -19.49 13.73 16.42
N VAL A 104 -19.54 12.46 16.00
CA VAL A 104 -18.53 11.45 16.44
C VAL A 104 -17.46 11.20 15.37
N TYR A 105 -17.67 11.66 14.12
CA TYR A 105 -16.72 11.43 13.01
C TYR A 105 -15.61 12.49 12.86
N GLN A 106 -15.38 13.31 13.89
CA GLN A 106 -14.35 14.37 13.88
C GLN A 106 -13.36 14.26 15.04
N ALA A 107 -13.36 13.14 15.79
CA ALA A 107 -12.55 13.00 17.00
C ALA A 107 -11.42 11.94 16.94
N THR A 108 -11.11 11.39 15.77
CA THR A 108 -10.02 10.38 15.62
C THR A 108 -9.10 10.60 14.41
N GLN A 109 -9.10 11.80 13.82
CA GLN A 109 -8.14 12.23 12.78
C GLN A 109 -7.34 13.46 13.22
N GLN A 110 -7.12 13.59 14.53
CA GLN A 110 -6.09 14.47 15.06
C GLN A 110 -5.14 13.64 15.93
N SER A 111 -4.72 12.48 15.40
CA SER A 111 -3.34 12.08 15.63
C SER A 111 -2.50 13.27 15.18
N SER A 112 -1.52 13.68 15.98
CA SER A 112 -0.46 14.53 15.49
C SER A 112 -0.02 13.94 14.14
N ILE A 113 -0.14 14.69 13.04
CA ILE A 113 0.42 14.29 11.76
C ILE A 113 1.88 14.03 12.08
N GLU A 114 2.24 12.75 12.25
CA GLU A 114 3.63 12.39 12.50
C GLU A 114 4.36 12.86 11.27
N ALA A 115 5.32 13.76 11.46
CA ALA A 115 6.07 14.29 10.35
C ALA A 115 6.70 13.10 9.62
N LEU A 116 6.42 12.96 8.33
CA LEU A 116 7.01 11.92 7.49
C LEU A 116 8.54 11.95 7.65
N PRO A 117 9.23 10.80 7.62
CA PRO A 117 10.67 10.69 7.58
C PRO A 117 11.18 11.53 6.42
N SER A 118 12.22 12.30 6.68
CA SER A 118 12.66 13.30 5.71
C SER A 118 13.14 12.72 4.37
N HIS A 119 13.56 11.45 4.37
CA HIS A 119 14.00 10.73 3.18
C HIS A 119 12.86 10.18 2.32
N ILE A 120 11.60 10.27 2.77
CA ILE A 120 10.42 9.96 1.96
C ILE A 120 9.48 11.15 1.76
N ASP A 121 9.70 12.26 2.48
CA ASP A 121 8.89 13.48 2.39
C ASP A 121 9.26 14.26 1.12
N ILE A 122 8.38 14.22 0.12
CA ILE A 122 8.58 14.82 -1.20
C ILE A 122 8.27 16.32 -1.12
N THR A 123 9.26 17.16 -1.42
CA THR A 123 9.09 18.62 -1.40
C THR A 123 8.70 19.20 -2.76
N SER A 124 9.16 18.58 -3.83
CA SER A 124 8.77 18.87 -5.21
C SER A 124 9.25 17.76 -6.13
N ALA A 125 8.73 17.72 -7.35
CA ALA A 125 9.36 16.95 -8.41
C ALA A 125 9.18 17.64 -9.75
N GLU A 126 10.15 17.42 -10.63
CA GLU A 126 10.11 17.89 -12.01
C GLU A 126 10.40 16.70 -12.93
N TYR A 127 9.76 16.69 -14.09
CA TYR A 127 10.03 15.68 -15.11
C TYR A 127 10.05 16.27 -16.51
N SER A 128 10.72 15.57 -17.41
CA SER A 128 10.70 15.89 -18.83
C SER A 128 10.57 14.61 -19.65
N ILE A 129 9.81 14.70 -20.74
CA ILE A 129 9.61 13.62 -21.70
C ILE A 129 10.11 14.10 -23.06
N THR A 130 11.13 13.41 -23.58
CA THR A 130 11.69 13.65 -24.92
C THR A 130 11.66 12.35 -25.70
N GLU A 131 10.71 12.25 -26.64
CA GLU A 131 10.44 11.00 -27.37
C GLU A 131 10.11 9.88 -26.36
N ASP A 132 10.82 8.76 -26.43
CA ASP A 132 10.67 7.62 -25.53
C ASP A 132 11.52 7.76 -24.25
N GLN A 133 12.21 8.89 -24.05
CA GLN A 133 13.04 9.12 -22.87
C GLN A 133 12.30 9.94 -21.82
N ILE A 134 12.37 9.50 -20.58
CA ILE A 134 11.91 10.24 -19.40
C ILE A 134 13.10 10.55 -18.50
N GLU A 135 13.10 11.76 -17.95
CA GLU A 135 13.99 12.19 -16.87
C GLU A 135 13.13 12.76 -15.75
N VAL A 136 13.30 12.27 -14.53
CA VAL A 136 12.59 12.73 -13.34
C VAL A 136 13.59 13.13 -12.28
N GLU A 137 13.44 14.32 -11.72
CA GLU A 137 14.12 14.74 -10.50
C GLU A 137 13.11 14.86 -9.36
N ILE A 138 13.32 14.07 -8.30
CA ILE A 138 12.54 14.10 -7.07
C ILE A 138 13.34 14.88 -6.03
N LYS A 139 12.76 15.93 -5.45
CA LYS A 139 13.31 16.63 -4.30
C LYS A 139 12.65 16.13 -3.02
N LEU A 140 13.47 15.76 -2.05
CA LEU A 140 13.05 15.29 -0.74
C LEU A 140 13.35 16.35 0.32
N ARG A 141 12.82 16.19 1.53
CA ARG A 141 13.12 17.12 2.63
C ARG A 141 14.56 17.00 3.12
N ASP A 142 15.08 15.77 3.18
CA ASP A 142 16.50 15.48 3.44
C ASP A 142 16.80 14.06 2.92
N LEU A 143 17.68 13.95 1.92
CA LEU A 143 18.14 12.67 1.39
C LEU A 143 19.45 12.28 2.08
N PRO A 144 19.47 11.31 3.00
CA PRO A 144 20.68 10.97 3.72
C PRO A 144 21.69 10.25 2.81
N THR A 145 22.98 10.46 3.05
CA THR A 145 24.05 9.69 2.38
C THR A 145 24.01 8.19 2.68
N SER A 146 23.34 7.79 3.75
CA SER A 146 23.26 6.40 4.20
C SER A 146 21.99 6.14 5.01
N LEU A 147 21.42 4.96 4.80
CA LEU A 147 20.23 4.49 5.49
C LEU A 147 20.54 3.30 6.38
N LEU A 148 19.68 3.09 7.37
CA LEU A 148 19.69 1.90 8.20
C LEU A 148 18.98 0.78 7.45
N THR A 149 19.65 -0.33 7.18
CA THR A 149 19.06 -1.49 6.50
C THR A 149 18.96 -2.68 7.44
N ASN A 150 18.12 -3.65 7.05
CA ASN A 150 17.77 -4.81 7.84
C ASN A 150 17.19 -4.41 9.21
N ARG A 151 16.31 -3.40 9.23
CA ARG A 151 15.63 -2.95 10.45
C ARG A 151 14.74 -4.06 11.00
N ALA A 152 14.71 -4.17 12.32
CA ALA A 152 13.77 -5.03 13.01
C ALA A 152 12.32 -4.69 12.60
N GLY A 153 11.48 -5.71 12.42
CA GLY A 153 10.07 -5.56 12.05
C GLY A 153 9.79 -5.52 10.54
N VAL A 154 10.82 -5.39 9.70
CA VAL A 154 10.68 -5.54 8.24
C VAL A 154 10.76 -7.02 7.88
N CYS A 155 9.86 -7.50 7.03
CA CYS A 155 9.88 -8.90 6.60
C CYS A 155 11.06 -9.23 5.68
N ASP A 156 11.52 -10.48 5.75
CA ASP A 156 12.60 -10.98 4.90
C ASP A 156 12.26 -10.83 3.42
N ASN A 157 13.18 -10.25 2.64
CA ASN A 157 13.05 -9.99 1.20
C ASN A 157 11.95 -8.97 0.82
N CYS A 158 11.41 -8.25 1.79
CA CYS A 158 10.50 -7.14 1.54
C CYS A 158 11.28 -5.86 1.20
N TRP A 159 10.60 -4.92 0.54
CA TRP A 159 11.11 -3.57 0.37
C TRP A 159 11.15 -2.89 1.74
N GLU A 160 12.30 -2.31 2.05
CA GLU A 160 12.48 -1.54 3.27
C GLU A 160 12.33 -0.04 2.98
N TYR A 161 12.79 0.39 1.81
CA TYR A 161 12.61 1.72 1.26
C TYR A 161 12.29 1.62 -0.23
N LEU A 162 11.43 2.51 -0.72
CA LEU A 162 11.15 2.64 -2.15
C LEU A 162 10.92 4.11 -2.53
N TRP A 163 11.46 4.49 -3.69
CA TRP A 163 11.10 5.71 -4.42
C TRP A 163 10.71 5.29 -5.84
N GLY A 164 9.48 5.59 -6.24
CA GLY A 164 8.90 5.12 -7.49
C GLY A 164 8.31 6.26 -8.31
N VAL A 165 8.50 6.19 -9.63
CA VAL A 165 7.78 7.01 -10.61
C VAL A 165 6.84 6.08 -11.36
N PHE A 166 5.54 6.24 -11.16
CA PHE A 166 4.47 5.48 -11.80
C PHE A 166 3.91 6.27 -12.97
N ILE A 167 3.72 5.59 -14.10
CA ILE A 167 3.48 6.24 -15.39
C ILE A 167 2.30 5.56 -16.07
N ASP A 168 1.24 6.34 -16.25
CA ASP A 168 0.04 6.00 -17.01
C ASP A 168 0.24 6.62 -18.39
N ASN A 169 0.66 5.77 -19.32
CA ASN A 169 1.21 6.18 -20.60
C ASN A 169 0.11 6.61 -21.58
N ASP A 170 -1.06 5.98 -21.51
CA ASP A 170 -2.19 6.30 -22.37
C ASP A 170 -3.21 7.25 -21.73
N ASN A 171 -2.93 7.68 -20.49
CA ASN A 171 -3.76 8.57 -19.68
C ASN A 171 -5.19 8.02 -19.52
N ASN A 172 -5.27 6.73 -19.26
CA ASN A 172 -6.51 6.01 -19.08
C ASN A 172 -6.45 5.18 -17.80
N GLU A 173 -7.12 5.68 -16.75
CA GLU A 173 -7.22 5.03 -15.44
C GLU A 173 -7.89 3.65 -15.43
N ASN A 174 -8.33 3.13 -16.59
CA ASN A 174 -8.93 1.80 -16.72
C ASN A 174 -8.00 0.77 -17.41
N THR A 175 -6.83 1.19 -17.87
CA THR A 175 -5.77 0.31 -18.41
C THR A 175 -4.69 0.06 -17.36
N GLY A 176 -3.61 -0.63 -17.67
CA GLY A 176 -2.49 -0.80 -16.74
C GLY A 176 -2.76 -1.62 -15.47
N GLY A 177 -1.86 -1.43 -14.49
CA GLY A 177 -1.86 -2.13 -13.20
C GLY A 177 -2.80 -1.48 -12.21
N VAL A 178 -3.58 -2.28 -11.48
CA VAL A 178 -4.61 -1.86 -10.50
C VAL A 178 -4.16 -1.97 -9.05
N GLU A 179 -2.92 -2.40 -8.81
CA GLU A 179 -2.39 -2.62 -7.46
C GLU A 179 -1.30 -1.59 -7.12
N GLY A 180 -1.22 -1.23 -5.84
CA GLY A 180 0.01 -0.72 -5.23
C GLY A 180 -0.06 0.70 -4.64
N LEU A 181 -1.07 1.49 -4.99
CA LEU A 181 -1.29 2.84 -4.47
C LEU A 181 -2.79 3.01 -4.27
N ASP A 182 -3.26 3.57 -3.15
CA ASP A 182 -4.70 3.79 -2.85
C ASP A 182 -5.37 4.83 -3.78
N VAL A 183 -4.92 4.95 -5.03
CA VAL A 183 -5.28 5.97 -6.02
C VAL A 183 -5.74 5.25 -7.30
N PRO A 184 -6.87 5.62 -7.92
CA PRO A 184 -7.37 4.97 -9.14
C PRO A 184 -6.29 4.88 -10.22
N VAL A 185 -6.12 3.66 -10.72
CA VAL A 185 -4.83 3.13 -11.15
C VAL A 185 -4.91 2.69 -12.61
N GLY A 186 -4.01 3.23 -13.44
CA GLY A 186 -3.77 2.76 -14.78
C GLY A 186 -2.31 2.86 -15.19
N TRP A 187 -1.41 2.36 -14.34
CA TRP A 187 0.02 2.47 -14.57
C TRP A 187 0.50 1.38 -15.53
N GLU A 188 1.01 1.74 -16.71
CA GLU A 188 1.68 0.79 -17.62
C GLU A 188 3.15 0.59 -17.25
N TYR A 189 3.80 1.61 -16.67
CA TYR A 189 5.22 1.56 -16.34
C TYR A 189 5.49 2.10 -14.95
N ALA A 190 6.56 1.58 -14.33
CA ALA A 190 7.12 2.19 -13.13
C ALA A 190 8.65 2.21 -13.16
N LEU A 191 9.24 3.33 -12.74
CA LEU A 191 10.67 3.46 -12.50
C LEU A 191 10.89 3.40 -10.99
N ILE A 192 11.40 2.27 -10.50
CA ILE A 192 11.47 2.00 -9.07
C ILE A 192 12.91 1.97 -8.60
N ILE A 193 13.19 2.66 -7.50
CA ILE A 193 14.41 2.55 -6.71
C ILE A 193 14.06 1.84 -5.42
N THR A 194 14.64 0.67 -5.17
CA THR A 194 14.39 -0.12 -3.96
C THR A 194 15.63 -0.32 -3.13
N ILE A 195 15.43 -0.47 -1.83
CA ILE A 195 16.38 -1.06 -0.89
C ILE A 195 15.65 -2.17 -0.15
N ASN A 196 16.16 -3.40 -0.27
CA ASN A 196 15.48 -4.59 0.22
C ASN A 196 16.06 -5.08 1.54
N HIS A 197 15.19 -5.55 2.43
CA HIS A 197 15.58 -6.30 3.61
C HIS A 197 16.17 -7.66 3.19
N LYS A 198 17.40 -7.95 3.62
CA LYS A 198 18.11 -9.18 3.26
C LYS A 198 18.00 -10.20 4.39
N ALA A 199 17.40 -11.34 4.09
CA ALA A 199 17.22 -12.42 5.06
C ALA A 199 18.53 -12.83 5.74
N GLY A 200 18.49 -12.93 7.08
CA GLY A 200 19.63 -13.35 7.90
C GLY A 200 20.77 -12.31 8.02
N GLN A 201 20.61 -11.10 7.48
CA GLN A 201 21.57 -10.02 7.70
C GLN A 201 21.26 -9.26 8.99
N SER A 202 22.30 -8.76 9.65
CA SER A 202 22.14 -7.87 10.80
C SER A 202 21.85 -6.45 10.35
N GLN A 203 21.14 -5.71 11.19
CA GLN A 203 20.91 -4.29 11.01
C GLN A 203 22.23 -3.53 10.84
N SER A 204 22.33 -2.68 9.81
CA SER A 204 23.56 -1.94 9.52
C SER A 204 23.27 -0.63 8.81
N LYS A 205 24.13 0.38 9.00
CA LYS A 205 24.05 1.64 8.25
C LYS A 205 24.87 1.50 6.97
N GLN A 206 24.26 1.71 5.81
CA GLN A 206 24.86 1.47 4.49
C GLN A 206 24.68 2.69 3.58
N SER A 207 25.65 2.94 2.69
CA SER A 207 25.54 4.02 1.71
C SER A 207 24.38 3.76 0.75
N ILE A 208 23.50 4.74 0.55
CA ILE A 208 22.36 4.57 -0.38
C ILE A 208 22.85 4.27 -1.80
N SER A 209 23.96 4.87 -2.22
CA SER A 209 24.55 4.69 -3.55
C SER A 209 25.11 3.29 -3.81
N GLU A 210 25.36 2.51 -2.76
CA GLU A 210 25.91 1.15 -2.87
C GLU A 210 24.84 0.07 -2.85
N ILE A 211 23.64 0.39 -2.35
CA ILE A 211 22.60 -0.59 -2.03
C ILE A 211 21.28 -0.33 -2.76
N ALA A 212 21.05 0.89 -3.25
CA ALA A 212 19.88 1.23 -4.04
C ALA A 212 19.90 0.49 -5.38
N LEU A 213 18.78 -0.13 -5.73
CA LEU A 213 18.58 -0.82 -7.00
C LEU A 213 17.51 -0.10 -7.80
N ALA A 214 17.90 0.47 -8.95
CA ALA A 214 16.97 1.06 -9.90
C ALA A 214 16.52 0.03 -10.94
N GLN A 215 15.22 -0.07 -11.18
CA GLN A 215 14.61 -1.02 -12.10
C GLN A 215 13.44 -0.39 -12.83
N ARG A 216 13.25 -0.76 -14.11
CA ARG A 216 12.03 -0.47 -14.85
C ARG A 216 11.09 -1.66 -14.77
N TRP A 217 9.86 -1.37 -14.39
CA TRP A 217 8.77 -2.32 -14.30
C TRP A 217 7.75 -1.99 -15.38
N GLU A 218 7.21 -3.02 -16.03
CA GLU A 218 6.16 -2.90 -17.04
C GLU A 218 4.97 -3.75 -16.60
N CYS A 219 3.80 -3.15 -16.61
CA CYS A 219 2.56 -3.84 -16.31
C CYS A 219 2.19 -4.72 -17.49
N HIS A 220 2.10 -6.03 -17.25
CA HIS A 220 1.65 -7.00 -18.24
C HIS A 220 0.15 -7.31 -18.10
N SER A 221 -0.37 -7.22 -16.88
CA SER A 221 -1.79 -7.29 -16.56
C SER A 221 -2.08 -6.50 -15.29
N ALA A 222 -3.35 -6.28 -14.98
CA ALA A 222 -3.82 -5.56 -13.80
C ALA A 222 -3.06 -5.88 -12.49
N THR A 223 -2.62 -7.13 -12.31
CA THR A 223 -1.95 -7.61 -11.09
C THR A 223 -0.55 -8.17 -11.35
N SER A 224 0.01 -7.98 -12.56
CA SER A 224 1.28 -8.58 -12.94
C SER A 224 2.23 -7.56 -13.54
N TRP A 225 3.41 -7.48 -12.93
CA TRP A 225 4.51 -6.62 -13.35
C TRP A 225 5.69 -7.48 -13.77
N ILE A 226 6.29 -7.14 -14.91
CA ILE A 226 7.55 -7.73 -15.35
C ILE A 226 8.67 -6.71 -15.14
N THR A 227 9.78 -7.18 -14.58
CA THR A 227 11.00 -6.38 -14.49
C THR A 227 11.83 -6.62 -15.74
N GLU A 228 12.10 -5.58 -16.52
CA GLU A 228 13.09 -5.69 -17.59
C GLU A 228 14.48 -5.40 -17.04
N ASN A 229 15.50 -6.11 -17.54
CA ASN A 229 16.91 -5.86 -17.21
C ASN A 229 17.45 -4.54 -17.81
N ASN A 230 16.57 -3.60 -18.15
CA ASN A 230 16.97 -2.30 -18.67
C ASN A 230 17.52 -1.47 -17.52
N GLN A 231 18.78 -1.07 -17.65
CA GLN A 231 19.42 -0.20 -16.69
C GLN A 231 18.75 1.18 -16.78
N LEU A 232 18.18 1.61 -15.66
CA LEU A 232 17.85 3.01 -15.44
C LEU A 232 19.12 3.73 -15.02
N ASP A 233 19.29 4.96 -15.49
CA ASP A 233 20.32 5.85 -14.99
C ASP A 233 19.81 6.44 -13.68
N LEU A 234 20.54 6.18 -12.60
CA LEU A 234 20.24 6.66 -11.25
C LEU A 234 21.35 7.59 -10.78
N SER A 235 20.97 8.79 -10.35
CA SER A 235 21.83 9.72 -9.63
C SER A 235 21.21 10.07 -8.28
N LEU A 236 21.99 9.92 -7.20
CA LEU A 236 21.58 10.27 -5.84
C LEU A 236 22.45 11.42 -5.38
N ASN A 237 21.84 12.55 -5.00
CA ASN A 237 22.54 13.74 -4.54
C ASN A 237 22.05 14.18 -3.15
N PRO A 238 22.60 13.59 -2.08
CA PRO A 238 22.35 13.99 -0.69
C PRO A 238 22.70 15.44 -0.32
N THR A 239 23.43 16.18 -1.18
CA THR A 239 23.75 17.59 -0.90
C THR A 239 22.63 18.52 -1.37
N ASP A 240 21.95 18.13 -2.45
CA ASP A 240 20.84 18.88 -3.05
C ASP A 240 19.48 18.23 -2.78
N ASP A 241 19.45 17.27 -1.84
CA ASP A 241 18.29 16.47 -1.44
C ASP A 241 17.51 15.88 -2.61
N SER A 242 18.23 15.40 -3.64
CA SER A 242 17.60 14.97 -4.89
C SER A 242 17.94 13.57 -5.34
N ILE A 243 16.95 12.95 -5.98
CA ILE A 243 17.05 11.69 -6.68
C ILE A 243 16.72 11.99 -8.14
N SER A 244 17.64 11.69 -9.06
CA SER A 244 17.37 11.75 -10.50
C SER A 244 17.32 10.34 -11.07
N ILE A 245 16.24 10.05 -11.79
CA ILE A 245 16.05 8.78 -12.48
C ILE A 245 15.70 9.05 -13.93
N SER A 246 16.41 8.37 -14.84
CA SER A 246 16.12 8.48 -16.27
C SER A 246 16.20 7.12 -16.96
N GLY A 247 15.45 7.01 -18.04
CA GLY A 247 15.42 5.79 -18.84
C GLY A 247 14.51 5.91 -20.05
N THR A 248 14.50 4.84 -20.85
CA THR A 248 13.64 4.74 -22.04
C THR A 248 12.39 3.91 -21.72
N ILE A 249 11.23 4.44 -22.11
CA ILE A 249 9.93 3.77 -22.04
C ILE A 249 9.39 3.65 -23.46
N PRO A 250 9.08 2.44 -23.95
CA PRO A 250 8.59 2.25 -25.31
C PRO A 250 7.29 3.01 -25.57
N ASN A 251 7.25 3.81 -26.64
CA ASN A 251 6.08 4.59 -27.03
C ASN A 251 5.56 5.52 -25.92
N LEU A 252 6.48 6.18 -25.21
CA LEU A 252 6.10 7.10 -24.13
C LEU A 252 5.35 8.30 -24.70
N SER A 253 4.12 8.51 -24.23
CA SER A 253 3.30 9.66 -24.59
C SER A 253 3.80 10.91 -23.87
N LYS A 254 3.75 12.05 -24.57
CA LYS A 254 3.97 13.36 -23.92
C LYS A 254 2.81 13.76 -23.00
N ASP A 255 1.66 13.12 -23.18
CA ASP A 255 0.46 13.33 -22.37
C ASP A 255 0.35 12.29 -21.24
N ALA A 256 1.42 11.50 -20.99
CA ALA A 256 1.45 10.52 -19.92
C ALA A 256 1.26 11.19 -18.56
N ARG A 257 0.46 10.56 -17.70
CA ARG A 257 0.26 10.98 -16.31
C ARG A 257 1.33 10.34 -15.44
N ILE A 258 1.99 11.16 -14.62
CA ILE A 258 3.10 10.72 -13.76
C ILE A 258 2.71 10.94 -12.30
N VAL A 259 2.91 9.91 -11.49
CA VAL A 259 2.77 9.97 -10.03
C VAL A 259 4.06 9.50 -9.39
N ILE A 260 4.50 10.22 -8.38
CA ILE A 260 5.68 9.85 -7.59
C ILE A 260 5.20 9.33 -6.25
N TYR A 261 5.77 8.20 -5.85
CA TYR A 261 5.43 7.52 -4.63
C TYR A 261 6.69 7.15 -3.87
N THR A 262 6.69 7.40 -2.57
CA THR A 262 7.78 7.04 -1.67
C THR A 262 7.24 6.20 -0.52
N PHE A 263 8.11 5.34 0.00
CA PHE A 263 7.72 4.30 0.93
C PHE A 263 8.84 4.00 1.92
N ASP A 264 8.48 3.89 3.20
CA ASP A 264 9.31 3.39 4.29
C ASP A 264 8.51 2.35 5.08
N TYR A 265 8.98 1.10 5.11
CA TYR A 265 8.23 -0.02 5.70
C TYR A 265 8.04 0.12 7.22
N ASN A 266 8.99 0.73 7.93
CA ASN A 266 8.98 0.72 9.40
C ASN A 266 9.82 1.84 10.06
N PRO A 267 9.55 3.13 9.82
CA PRO A 267 10.25 4.19 10.53
C PRO A 267 9.82 4.30 12.00
N SER A 268 8.65 3.77 12.41
CA SER A 268 8.13 3.88 13.79
C SER A 268 7.16 2.76 14.24
N GLY A 269 7.08 1.65 13.52
CA GLY A 269 6.17 0.54 13.80
C GLY A 269 5.17 0.29 12.67
N ASP A 270 4.97 1.27 11.79
CA ASP A 270 3.98 1.26 10.72
C ASP A 270 4.61 1.66 9.39
N ILE A 271 3.95 1.32 8.28
CA ILE A 271 4.33 1.76 6.94
C ILE A 271 4.02 3.26 6.79
N GLN A 272 4.94 4.01 6.20
CA GLN A 272 4.73 5.41 5.86
C GLN A 272 4.97 5.64 4.38
N VAL A 273 4.12 6.49 3.80
CA VAL A 273 4.07 6.76 2.37
C VAL A 273 3.92 8.24 2.11
N ASP A 274 4.45 8.70 0.98
CA ASP A 274 4.13 10.01 0.42
C ASP A 274 3.79 9.88 -1.06
N LEU A 275 2.95 10.80 -1.54
CA LEU A 275 2.42 10.82 -2.89
C LEU A 275 2.50 12.23 -3.45
N TYR A 276 3.13 12.37 -4.61
CA TYR A 276 3.20 13.61 -5.36
C TYR A 276 2.64 13.41 -6.77
N SER A 277 1.70 14.28 -7.14
CA SER A 277 1.11 14.36 -8.48
C SER A 277 0.86 15.83 -8.81
N GLU A 278 1.21 16.26 -10.02
CA GLU A 278 0.87 17.60 -10.53
C GLU A 278 -0.59 17.72 -10.96
#